data_AF-A0A8R1X1E4-F1
#
_entry.id   AF-A0A8R1X1E4-F1
#
_cell.length_a   1.000
_cell.length_b   1.000
_cell.length_c   1.000
_cell.angle_alpha   90.00
_cell.angle_beta   90.00
_cell.angle_gamma   90.00
#
_symmetry.space_group_name_H-M   'P 1'
#
loop_
_entity.id
_entity.type
_entity.pdbx_description
1 polymer ?
#
loop_
_entity_poly.entity_id
_entity_poly.type
_entity_poly.pdbx_seq_one_letter_code
_entity_poly.pdbx_strand_id
1 'polypeptide(L)'
;MNANQISDLLDLSSSDSFDEVYSSDEYVLQDSDSNNSDKIIEDSDADVEITDNDWNSDINTMPKLFDFTGNSGLQYTLSTKNPLDYFNLFFDDNIMNNIVTWVNLRANTLKSLGVRKHSNLSNWKNIDVYELKKFIGLTLLMGIHKLPTIHLYWSKSEIDYHPIYGQTLSRNRYETILRCLCFYEPSTTDKSDRLHKINNVLGPIISNIQTKRYPKECLSLDESMLLWRGRLSFRQYIPSKALKYGIKCFELCTDDGFILDLIIYKGTGTDSRGVTFGIVNKLMKNYFGQGHTLYMDNYYNSV
;
A
#
# COMPACT_ATOMS: atom_id res chain seq x y z
N MET A 1 30.70 -0.73 16.07
CA MET A 1 29.48 0.10 16.05
C MET A 1 28.38 -0.68 16.75
N ASN A 2 27.79 -0.11 17.79
CA ASN A 2 26.64 -0.69 18.51
C ASN A 2 25.33 -0.40 17.73
N ALA A 3 24.29 -1.22 17.89
CA ALA A 3 22.97 -1.06 17.26
C ALA A 3 22.38 0.35 17.45
N ASN A 4 22.65 1.00 18.59
CA ASN A 4 22.21 2.39 18.85
C ASN A 4 22.93 3.44 18.01
N GLN A 5 24.12 3.14 17.46
CA GLN A 5 24.82 4.06 16.54
C GLN A 5 24.33 3.92 15.11
N ILE A 6 23.61 2.83 14.78
CA ILE A 6 23.01 2.58 13.48
C ILE A 6 21.65 3.28 13.38
N SER A 7 20.87 3.37 14.48
CA SER A 7 19.63 4.15 14.51
C SER A 7 19.87 5.64 14.26
N ASP A 8 20.92 6.19 14.86
CA ASP A 8 21.25 7.62 14.76
C ASP A 8 21.73 8.00 13.35
N LEU A 9 22.31 7.05 12.61
CA LEU A 9 22.69 7.24 11.20
C LEU A 9 21.49 7.18 10.23
N LEU A 10 20.42 6.46 10.59
CA LEU A 10 19.18 6.38 9.80
C LEU A 10 18.27 7.59 10.00
N ASP A 11 18.35 8.27 11.15
CA ASP A 11 17.61 9.52 11.40
C ASP A 11 18.24 10.75 10.71
N LEU A 12 19.53 10.69 10.34
CA LEU A 12 20.21 11.78 9.64
C LEU A 12 20.00 11.78 8.11
N SER A 13 19.48 10.69 7.52
CA SER A 13 19.21 10.64 6.07
C SER A 13 17.82 11.16 5.67
N SER A 14 17.01 11.64 6.62
CA SER A 14 15.66 12.16 6.34
C SER A 14 15.55 13.68 6.26
N SER A 15 16.66 14.41 6.38
CA SER A 15 16.67 15.86 6.17
C SER A 15 17.12 16.19 4.75
N ASP A 16 16.20 16.11 3.79
CA ASP A 16 16.33 16.93 2.60
C ASP A 16 14.99 17.58 2.28
N SER A 17 14.98 18.89 2.47
CA SER A 17 13.88 19.81 2.25
C SER A 17 13.58 19.92 0.76
N PHE A 18 12.47 19.32 0.34
CA PHE A 18 11.82 19.73 -0.89
C PHE A 18 11.14 21.08 -0.62
N ASP A 19 11.69 22.17 -1.14
CA ASP A 19 11.01 23.47 -1.21
C ASP A 19 9.79 23.34 -2.14
N GLU A 20 8.67 22.89 -1.57
CA GLU A 20 7.37 22.90 -2.21
C GLU A 20 6.79 24.32 -2.15
N VAL A 21 6.75 24.96 -3.31
CA VAL A 21 5.84 26.09 -3.54
C VAL A 21 4.43 25.52 -3.58
N TYR A 22 3.75 25.50 -2.42
CA TYR A 22 2.35 25.18 -2.31
C TYR A 22 1.51 26.26 -3.02
N SER A 23 0.66 25.84 -3.94
CA SER A 23 -0.53 26.60 -4.31
C SER A 23 -1.55 26.34 -3.20
N SER A 24 -1.90 27.38 -2.46
CA SER A 24 -2.83 27.35 -1.34
C SER A 24 -4.24 27.02 -1.81
N ASP A 25 -4.62 25.75 -1.75
CA ASP A 25 -6.03 25.40 -1.56
C ASP A 25 -6.29 25.46 -0.05
N GLU A 26 -6.92 26.56 0.35
CA GLU A 26 -7.27 26.94 1.71
C GLU A 26 -8.28 25.93 2.30
N TYR A 27 -7.78 24.90 2.96
CA TYR A 27 -8.59 24.10 3.89
C TYR A 27 -8.54 24.79 5.25
N VAL A 28 -9.62 25.48 5.60
CA VAL A 28 -9.85 25.98 6.96
C VAL A 28 -9.90 24.77 7.89
N LEU A 29 -8.84 24.58 8.66
CA LEU A 29 -8.79 23.61 9.75
C LEU A 29 -9.54 24.21 10.93
N GLN A 30 -10.68 23.61 11.27
CA GLN A 30 -11.24 23.76 12.59
C GLN A 30 -10.58 22.68 13.46
N ASP A 31 -9.57 23.07 14.23
CA ASP A 31 -9.04 22.25 15.31
C ASP A 31 -10.19 22.02 16.29
N SER A 32 -10.83 20.87 16.13
CA SER A 32 -11.64 20.27 17.17
C SER A 32 -10.75 19.21 17.79
N ASP A 33 -10.16 19.57 18.93
CA ASP A 33 -9.79 18.63 19.99
C ASP A 33 -11.06 17.83 20.34
N SER A 34 -11.35 16.82 19.53
CA SER A 34 -12.32 15.80 19.87
C SER A 34 -11.64 14.86 20.85
N ASN A 35 -11.78 15.22 22.12
CA ASN A 35 -11.81 14.26 23.23
C ASN A 35 -12.94 13.26 22.97
N ASN A 36 -12.76 12.37 21.99
CA ASN A 36 -13.57 11.16 21.90
C ASN A 36 -12.80 10.07 22.63
N SER A 37 -13.13 9.93 23.90
CA SER A 37 -12.81 8.76 24.72
C SER A 37 -13.59 7.56 24.19
N ASP A 38 -13.26 7.11 22.98
CA ASP A 38 -13.40 5.70 22.66
C ASP A 38 -12.38 5.02 23.54
N LYS A 39 -12.87 4.28 24.54
CA LYS A 39 -12.04 3.48 25.45
C LYS A 39 -11.03 2.72 24.60
N ILE A 40 -9.80 3.24 24.62
CA ILE A 40 -8.61 2.47 24.34
C ILE A 40 -8.73 1.33 25.34
N ILE A 41 -9.10 0.15 24.86
CA ILE A 41 -8.69 -1.07 25.54
C ILE A 41 -7.18 -0.98 25.40
N GLU A 42 -6.54 -0.42 26.43
CA GLU A 42 -5.15 -0.70 26.68
C GLU A 42 -5.13 -2.21 26.80
N ASP A 43 -4.72 -2.89 25.73
CA ASP A 43 -4.07 -4.17 25.91
C ASP A 43 -2.88 -3.86 26.80
N SER A 44 -3.09 -4.09 28.09
CA SER A 44 -2.03 -4.59 28.89
C SER A 44 -1.61 -5.88 28.18
N ASP A 45 -0.57 -5.78 27.36
CA ASP A 45 0.41 -6.85 27.22
C ASP A 45 0.94 -7.10 28.65
N ALA A 46 0.10 -7.72 29.49
CA ALA A 46 0.59 -8.47 30.60
C ALA A 46 1.42 -9.54 29.91
N ASP A 47 2.75 -9.40 30.00
CA ASP A 47 3.69 -10.45 29.71
C ASP A 47 3.25 -11.68 30.51
N VAL A 48 2.35 -12.48 29.94
CA VAL A 48 2.13 -13.84 30.39
C VAL A 48 3.45 -14.49 30.06
N GLU A 49 4.22 -14.82 31.09
CA GLU A 49 5.40 -15.67 30.95
C GLU A 49 4.92 -17.00 30.35
N ILE A 50 4.91 -17.09 29.02
CA ILE A 50 4.69 -18.33 28.30
C ILE A 50 5.91 -19.19 28.61
N THR A 51 5.77 -20.06 29.60
CA THR A 51 6.77 -21.09 29.85
C THR A 51 6.75 -22.08 28.67
N ASP A 52 7.90 -22.66 28.31
CA ASP A 52 8.06 -23.63 27.19
C ASP A 52 7.09 -24.84 27.23
N ASN A 53 6.27 -24.97 28.27
CA ASN A 53 5.30 -26.06 28.47
C ASN A 53 3.85 -25.72 28.07
N ASP A 54 3.53 -24.50 27.63
CA ASP A 54 2.17 -24.14 27.20
C ASP A 54 1.86 -24.51 25.74
N TRP A 55 2.87 -24.96 24.97
CA TRP A 55 2.66 -25.59 23.67
C TRP A 55 2.16 -27.02 23.88
N ASN A 56 0.86 -27.17 24.07
CA ASN A 56 0.27 -28.50 24.08
C ASN A 56 0.33 -29.10 22.66
N SER A 57 1.07 -30.22 22.51
CA SER A 57 1.13 -30.99 21.27
C SER A 57 -0.17 -31.71 20.95
N ASP A 58 -1.12 -31.74 21.90
CA ASP A 58 -2.51 -32.07 21.62
C ASP A 58 -3.10 -30.92 20.81
N ILE A 59 -2.85 -30.96 19.50
CA ILE A 59 -3.66 -30.25 18.52
C ILE A 59 -5.10 -30.57 18.91
N ASN A 60 -5.83 -29.57 19.40
CA ASN A 60 -7.28 -29.66 19.44
C ASN A 60 -7.68 -30.06 18.03
N THR A 61 -7.98 -31.34 17.82
CA THR A 61 -8.62 -31.82 16.60
C THR A 61 -10.02 -31.26 16.69
N MET A 62 -10.15 -29.94 16.44
CA MET A 62 -11.42 -29.36 16.11
C MET A 62 -11.97 -30.24 14.99
N PRO A 63 -13.14 -30.88 15.20
CA PRO A 63 -13.72 -31.67 14.14
C PRO A 63 -13.85 -30.76 12.93
N LYS A 64 -13.37 -31.21 11.76
CA LYS A 64 -13.54 -30.46 10.52
C LYS A 64 -15.05 -30.34 10.29
N LEU A 65 -15.62 -29.20 10.65
CA LEU A 65 -17.07 -28.98 10.65
C LEU A 65 -17.62 -28.94 9.22
N PHE A 66 -16.80 -28.46 8.29
CA PHE A 66 -17.16 -28.29 6.89
C PHE A 66 -15.97 -28.66 6.00
N ASP A 67 -16.24 -29.36 4.90
CA ASP A 67 -15.24 -29.61 3.89
C ASP A 67 -14.98 -28.36 3.06
N PHE A 68 -13.71 -28.13 2.73
CA PHE A 68 -13.33 -27.07 1.81
C PHE A 68 -13.74 -27.44 0.38
N THR A 69 -14.52 -26.58 -0.26
CA THR A 69 -15.08 -26.81 -1.61
C THR A 69 -14.55 -25.85 -2.68
N GLY A 70 -13.65 -24.93 -2.30
CA GLY A 70 -13.12 -23.93 -3.21
C GLY A 70 -12.14 -24.49 -4.24
N ASN A 71 -12.17 -23.94 -5.46
CA ASN A 71 -11.22 -24.30 -6.52
C ASN A 71 -9.94 -23.44 -6.41
N SER A 72 -8.99 -23.84 -5.57
CA SER A 72 -7.78 -23.06 -5.30
C SER A 72 -6.85 -22.89 -6.50
N GLY A 73 -6.09 -21.80 -6.49
CA GLY A 73 -5.06 -21.50 -7.47
C GLY A 73 -5.44 -20.41 -8.44
N LEU A 74 -4.68 -20.30 -9.53
CA LEU A 74 -4.89 -19.30 -10.56
C LEU A 74 -6.13 -19.68 -11.39
N GLN A 75 -7.12 -18.79 -11.41
CA GLN A 75 -8.37 -18.95 -12.16
C GLN A 75 -8.23 -18.55 -13.64
N TYR A 76 -7.00 -18.32 -14.07
CA TYR A 76 -6.65 -17.88 -15.40
C TYR A 76 -5.49 -18.71 -15.95
N THR A 77 -5.57 -19.10 -17.22
CA THR A 77 -4.47 -19.81 -17.89
C THR A 77 -3.61 -18.80 -18.62
N LEU A 78 -2.36 -18.65 -18.18
CA LEU A 78 -1.38 -17.82 -18.87
C LEU A 78 -0.82 -18.54 -20.11
N SER A 79 -0.65 -17.80 -21.20
CA SER A 79 -0.01 -18.31 -22.42
C SER A 79 1.49 -18.59 -22.22
N THR A 80 2.13 -17.79 -21.37
CA THR A 80 3.56 -17.85 -21.05
C THR A 80 3.77 -17.75 -19.54
N LYS A 81 4.86 -18.34 -19.05
CA LYS A 81 5.22 -18.32 -17.62
C LYS A 81 6.24 -17.21 -17.30
N ASN A 82 6.20 -16.09 -18.01
CA ASN A 82 7.10 -14.97 -17.75
C ASN A 82 6.59 -14.17 -16.53
N PRO A 83 7.44 -13.76 -15.57
CA PRO A 83 7.06 -12.90 -14.45
C PRO A 83 6.23 -11.65 -14.84
N LEU A 84 6.49 -11.07 -16.01
CA LEU A 84 5.74 -9.91 -16.51
C LEU A 84 4.27 -10.26 -16.79
N ASP A 85 3.98 -11.48 -17.24
CA ASP A 85 2.60 -11.90 -17.53
C ASP A 85 1.79 -11.99 -16.24
N TYR A 86 2.39 -12.48 -15.15
CA TYR A 86 1.77 -12.49 -13.83
C TYR A 86 1.52 -11.07 -13.31
N PHE A 87 2.45 -10.14 -13.51
CA PHE A 87 2.26 -8.75 -13.14
C PHE A 87 1.07 -8.11 -13.88
N ASN A 88 0.96 -8.36 -15.19
CA ASN A 88 -0.12 -7.83 -16.02
C ASN A 88 -1.50 -8.43 -15.69
N LEU A 89 -1.59 -9.52 -14.91
CA LEU A 89 -2.88 -10.02 -14.40
C LEU A 89 -3.54 -9.05 -13.42
N PHE A 90 -2.72 -8.34 -12.64
CA PHE A 90 -3.19 -7.42 -11.60
C PHE A 90 -3.15 -5.97 -12.07
N PHE A 91 -2.10 -5.60 -12.79
CA PHE A 91 -1.96 -4.30 -13.45
C PHE A 91 -2.28 -4.41 -14.94
N ASP A 92 -3.56 -4.54 -15.23
CA ASP A 92 -4.04 -4.69 -16.60
C ASP A 92 -3.83 -3.42 -17.45
N ASP A 93 -4.04 -3.56 -18.76
CA ASP A 93 -3.86 -2.47 -19.71
C ASP A 93 -4.83 -1.30 -19.44
N ASN A 94 -6.02 -1.54 -18.90
CA ASN A 94 -6.98 -0.47 -18.60
C ASN A 94 -6.46 0.40 -17.44
N ILE A 95 -6.01 -0.23 -16.34
CA ILE A 95 -5.37 0.46 -15.22
C ILE A 95 -4.17 1.26 -15.70
N MET A 96 -3.30 0.64 -16.51
CA MET A 96 -2.11 1.30 -17.04
C MET A 96 -2.43 2.51 -17.93
N ASN A 97 -3.38 2.37 -18.84
CA ASN A 97 -3.83 3.47 -19.71
C ASN A 97 -4.47 4.61 -18.92
N ASN A 98 -5.23 4.30 -17.87
CA ASN A 98 -5.83 5.31 -17.00
C ASN A 98 -4.75 6.09 -16.23
N ILE A 99 -3.76 5.41 -15.66
CA ILE A 99 -2.63 6.06 -14.98
C ILE A 99 -1.89 6.99 -15.95
N VAL A 100 -1.55 6.52 -17.16
CA VAL A 100 -0.93 7.35 -18.20
C VAL A 100 -1.76 8.61 -18.49
N THR A 101 -3.07 8.44 -18.66
CA THR A 101 -3.99 9.54 -18.93
C THR A 101 -3.96 10.58 -17.80
N TRP A 102 -4.09 10.15 -16.55
CA TRP A 102 -4.11 11.06 -15.40
C TRP A 102 -2.76 11.74 -15.14
N VAL A 103 -1.65 11.04 -15.32
CA VAL A 103 -0.30 11.62 -15.20
C VAL A 103 -0.08 12.70 -16.26
N ASN A 104 -0.44 12.42 -17.51
CA ASN A 104 -0.34 13.38 -18.60
C ASN A 104 -1.26 14.59 -18.38
N LEU A 105 -2.50 14.36 -17.95
CA LEU A 105 -3.42 15.43 -17.61
C LEU A 105 -2.83 16.33 -16.51
N ARG A 106 -2.38 15.76 -15.39
CA ARG A 106 -1.80 16.50 -14.27
C ARG A 106 -0.56 17.29 -14.69
N ALA A 107 0.34 16.69 -15.47
CA ALA A 107 1.53 17.38 -15.95
C ALA A 107 1.20 18.58 -16.84
N ASN A 108 0.25 18.43 -17.75
CA ASN A 108 -0.19 19.52 -18.63
C ASN A 108 -0.91 20.63 -17.85
N THR A 109 -1.74 20.29 -16.86
CA THR A 109 -2.37 21.28 -15.96
C THR A 109 -1.33 22.06 -15.16
N LEU A 110 -0.36 21.37 -14.56
CA LEU A 110 0.71 22.05 -13.82
C LEU A 110 1.55 22.97 -14.72
N LYS A 111 1.78 22.55 -15.97
CA LYS A 111 2.46 23.38 -16.97
C LYS A 111 1.65 24.61 -17.36
N SER A 112 0.32 24.49 -17.53
CA SER A 112 -0.55 25.62 -17.89
C SER A 112 -0.73 26.64 -16.77
N LEU A 113 -0.64 26.23 -15.51
CA LEU A 113 -0.68 27.13 -14.34
C LEU A 113 0.58 28.00 -14.21
N GLY A 114 1.62 27.72 -15.01
CA GLY A 114 2.87 28.46 -15.00
C GLY A 114 3.99 27.68 -14.31
N VAL A 115 5.09 27.50 -15.03
CA VAL A 115 6.30 26.85 -14.52
C VAL A 115 7.50 27.73 -14.80
N ARG A 116 8.51 27.66 -13.93
CA ARG A 116 9.79 28.36 -14.15
C ARG A 116 10.35 27.94 -15.52
N LYS A 117 10.90 28.91 -16.27
CA LYS A 117 11.42 28.71 -17.65
C LYS A 117 12.34 27.49 -17.76
N HIS A 118 13.20 27.28 -16.77
CA HIS A 118 14.20 26.21 -16.73
C HIS A 118 13.78 24.98 -15.89
N SER A 119 12.51 24.87 -15.52
CA SER A 119 11.98 23.67 -14.85
C SER A 119 11.99 22.47 -15.81
N ASN A 120 12.32 21.27 -15.33
CA ASN A 120 12.17 20.04 -16.13
C ASN A 120 10.75 19.87 -16.68
N LEU A 121 9.74 20.34 -15.93
CA LEU A 121 8.33 20.28 -16.32
C LEU A 121 7.99 21.22 -17.50
N SER A 122 8.78 22.27 -17.77
CA SER A 122 8.53 23.15 -18.93
C SER A 122 8.67 22.39 -20.24
N ASN A 123 9.57 21.40 -20.27
CA ASN A 123 9.83 20.50 -21.39
C ASN A 123 9.03 19.18 -21.31
N TRP A 124 7.93 19.14 -20.55
CA TRP A 124 7.09 17.95 -20.45
C TRP A 124 6.65 17.44 -21.82
N LYS A 125 6.85 16.13 -22.01
CA LYS A 125 6.26 15.33 -23.08
C LYS A 125 5.37 14.29 -22.44
N ASN A 126 4.21 14.03 -23.03
CA ASN A 126 3.33 12.99 -22.53
C ASN A 126 4.06 11.63 -22.50
N ILE A 127 3.84 10.88 -21.43
CA ILE A 127 4.28 9.49 -21.32
C ILE A 127 3.28 8.58 -22.06
N ASP A 128 3.74 7.40 -22.44
CA ASP A 128 2.90 6.28 -22.84
C ASP A 128 2.96 5.14 -21.80
N VAL A 129 2.24 4.04 -22.05
CA VAL A 129 2.24 2.87 -21.16
C VAL A 129 3.64 2.25 -21.07
N TYR A 130 4.42 2.30 -22.14
CA TYR A 130 5.76 1.74 -22.16
C TYR A 130 6.72 2.52 -21.24
N GLU A 131 6.66 3.85 -21.27
CA GLU A 131 7.42 4.72 -20.40
C GLU A 131 6.94 4.62 -18.93
N LEU A 132 5.63 4.48 -18.70
CA LEU A 132 5.10 4.18 -17.36
C LEU A 132 5.64 2.84 -16.82
N LYS A 133 5.67 1.79 -17.64
CA LYS A 133 6.23 0.48 -17.25
C LYS A 133 7.71 0.58 -16.92
N LYS A 134 8.49 1.39 -17.65
CA LYS A 134 9.89 1.70 -17.29
C LYS A 134 10.00 2.38 -15.94
N PHE A 135 9.17 3.39 -15.68
CA PHE A 135 9.13 4.08 -14.39
C PHE A 135 8.83 3.10 -13.25
N ILE A 136 7.75 2.31 -13.36
CA ILE A 136 7.38 1.30 -12.36
C ILE A 136 8.50 0.26 -12.17
N GLY A 137 9.09 -0.22 -13.27
CA GLY A 137 10.19 -1.19 -13.23
C GLY A 137 11.41 -0.67 -12.48
N LEU A 138 11.80 0.59 -12.68
CA LEU A 138 12.87 1.22 -11.91
C LEU A 138 12.49 1.37 -10.44
N THR A 139 11.25 1.77 -10.12
CA THR A 139 10.77 1.88 -8.73
C THR A 139 10.81 0.53 -8.01
N LEU A 140 10.39 -0.55 -8.68
CA LEU A 140 10.49 -1.91 -8.13
C LEU A 140 11.96 -2.31 -7.91
N LEU A 141 12.84 -2.00 -8.87
CA LEU A 141 14.27 -2.27 -8.75
C LEU A 141 14.91 -1.51 -7.57
N MET A 142 14.51 -0.27 -7.31
CA MET A 142 14.96 0.50 -6.13
C MET A 142 14.52 -0.14 -4.80
N GLY A 143 13.44 -0.93 -4.81
CA GLY A 143 13.02 -1.71 -3.64
C GLY A 143 13.98 -2.85 -3.30
N ILE A 144 14.63 -3.43 -4.32
CA ILE A 144 15.60 -4.53 -4.20
C ILE A 144 17.01 -3.97 -3.99
N HIS A 145 17.41 -3.04 -4.84
CA HIS A 145 18.70 -2.37 -4.82
C HIS A 145 18.52 -0.99 -4.19
N LYS A 146 18.70 -0.89 -2.87
CA LYS A 146 18.48 0.33 -2.10
C LYS A 146 19.76 1.16 -2.00
N LEU A 147 19.75 2.34 -2.59
CA LEU A 147 20.77 3.37 -2.39
C LEU A 147 20.28 4.44 -1.40
N PRO A 148 21.19 5.13 -0.69
CA PRO A 148 20.83 6.12 0.34
C PRO A 148 19.93 7.25 -0.15
N THR A 149 20.06 7.64 -1.42
CA THR A 149 19.33 8.77 -1.99
C THR A 149 18.94 8.49 -3.45
N ILE A 150 17.87 9.14 -3.91
CA ILE A 150 17.36 8.95 -5.26
C ILE A 150 18.36 9.36 -6.36
N HIS A 151 19.23 10.33 -6.09
CA HIS A 151 20.18 10.83 -7.07
C HIS A 151 21.31 9.84 -7.35
N LEU A 152 21.65 8.99 -6.37
CA LEU A 152 22.74 8.01 -6.51
C LEU A 152 22.42 6.93 -7.53
N TYR A 153 21.14 6.62 -7.79
CA TYR A 153 20.76 5.68 -8.85
C TYR A 153 21.22 6.11 -10.25
N TRP A 154 21.48 7.40 -10.46
CA TRP A 154 22.02 7.95 -11.70
C TRP A 154 23.47 8.44 -11.55
N SER A 155 24.16 8.04 -10.49
CA SER A 155 25.58 8.34 -10.27
C SER A 155 26.44 7.73 -11.38
N LYS A 156 27.52 8.42 -11.72
CA LYS A 156 28.61 7.91 -12.59
C LYS A 156 29.87 7.58 -11.80
N SER A 157 29.83 7.71 -10.48
CA SER A 157 30.92 7.30 -9.58
C SER A 157 31.06 5.79 -9.62
N GLU A 158 32.28 5.28 -9.62
CA GLU A 158 32.58 3.84 -9.69
C GLU A 158 31.85 3.02 -8.61
N ILE A 159 31.68 3.60 -7.41
CA ILE A 159 31.06 2.93 -6.25
C ILE A 159 29.55 2.70 -6.45
N ASP A 160 28.87 3.62 -7.14
CA ASP A 160 27.39 3.64 -7.24
C ASP A 160 26.91 3.50 -8.71
N TYR A 161 27.82 3.18 -9.64
CA TYR A 161 27.50 3.17 -11.06
C TYR A 161 26.68 1.95 -11.45
N HIS A 162 25.39 2.17 -11.66
CA HIS A 162 24.46 1.16 -12.17
C HIS A 162 23.82 1.63 -13.48
N PRO A 163 24.32 1.20 -14.65
CA PRO A 163 23.91 1.75 -15.94
C PRO A 163 22.42 1.55 -16.25
N ILE A 164 21.79 0.51 -15.71
CA ILE A 164 20.38 0.17 -15.94
C ILE A 164 19.43 1.34 -15.68
N TYR A 165 19.67 2.14 -14.63
CA TYR A 165 18.82 3.28 -14.31
C TYR A 165 18.89 4.33 -15.41
N GLY A 166 20.10 4.82 -15.72
CA GLY A 166 20.32 5.85 -16.74
C GLY A 166 20.03 5.41 -18.17
N GLN A 167 20.18 4.13 -18.49
CA GLN A 167 19.82 3.55 -19.80
C GLN A 167 18.30 3.39 -19.97
N THR A 168 17.56 3.21 -18.87
CA THR A 168 16.11 3.02 -18.91
C THR A 168 15.37 4.36 -18.96
N LEU A 169 15.66 5.26 -18.02
CA LEU A 169 15.11 6.61 -17.94
C LEU A 169 16.16 7.58 -17.41
N SER A 170 16.16 8.84 -17.85
CA SER A 170 17.02 9.85 -17.22
C SER A 170 16.49 10.25 -15.84
N ARG A 171 17.38 10.66 -14.92
CA ARG A 171 17.00 11.14 -13.58
C ARG A 171 15.90 12.20 -13.63
N ASN A 172 16.12 13.23 -14.44
CA ASN A 172 15.18 14.33 -14.59
C ASN A 172 13.81 13.85 -15.10
N ARG A 173 13.78 12.86 -16.01
CA ARG A 173 12.52 12.30 -16.50
C ARG A 173 11.81 11.50 -15.42
N TYR A 174 12.53 10.64 -14.70
CA TYR A 174 11.99 9.87 -13.56
C TYR A 174 11.41 10.79 -12.48
N GLU A 175 12.16 11.80 -12.03
CA GLU A 175 11.72 12.78 -11.03
C GLU A 175 10.51 13.60 -11.52
N THR A 176 10.46 13.95 -12.81
CA THR A 176 9.30 14.68 -13.37
C THR A 176 8.06 13.79 -13.43
N ILE A 177 8.20 12.52 -13.81
CA ILE A 177 7.09 11.55 -13.76
C ILE A 177 6.61 11.36 -12.31
N LEU A 178 7.54 11.17 -11.37
CA LEU A 178 7.25 11.04 -9.94
C LEU A 178 6.46 12.24 -9.42
N ARG A 179 6.88 13.46 -9.76
CA ARG A 179 6.18 14.70 -9.40
C ARG A 179 4.76 14.79 -9.96
N CYS A 180 4.54 14.24 -11.15
CA CYS A 180 3.25 14.29 -11.84
C CYS A 180 2.37 13.07 -11.59
N LEU A 181 2.84 12.08 -10.80
CA LEU A 181 2.14 10.83 -10.55
C LEU A 181 0.72 11.11 -10.01
N CYS A 182 -0.28 10.53 -10.67
CA CYS A 182 -1.69 10.76 -10.38
C CYS A 182 -2.49 9.51 -10.69
N PHE A 183 -3.45 9.16 -9.82
CA PHE A 183 -4.30 7.98 -9.93
C PHE A 183 -5.79 8.34 -9.94
N TYR A 184 -6.10 9.58 -10.28
CA TYR A 184 -7.46 10.08 -10.37
C TYR A 184 -7.53 11.24 -11.34
N GLU A 185 -8.72 11.54 -11.85
CA GLU A 185 -8.98 12.73 -12.65
C GLU A 185 -9.43 13.88 -11.73
N PRO A 186 -8.67 14.98 -11.62
CA PRO A 186 -8.96 16.03 -10.64
C PRO A 186 -10.31 16.75 -10.82
N SER A 187 -10.81 16.82 -12.05
CA SER A 187 -12.05 17.53 -12.43
C SER A 187 -13.32 16.75 -12.08
N THR A 188 -13.26 15.42 -12.05
CA THR A 188 -14.45 14.55 -12.03
C THR A 188 -14.54 13.69 -10.78
N THR A 189 -13.47 13.59 -9.99
CA THR A 189 -13.42 12.68 -8.85
C THR A 189 -14.21 13.21 -7.65
N ASP A 190 -15.11 12.38 -7.12
CA ASP A 190 -15.78 12.63 -5.85
C ASP A 190 -14.75 12.68 -4.70
N LYS A 191 -14.73 13.81 -3.99
CA LYS A 191 -13.80 14.08 -2.90
C LYS A 191 -14.37 13.68 -1.53
N SER A 192 -15.59 13.14 -1.48
CA SER A 192 -16.23 12.69 -0.23
C SER A 192 -15.45 11.54 0.43
N ASP A 193 -14.90 10.62 -0.38
CA ASP A 193 -14.05 9.55 0.11
C ASP A 193 -12.60 10.04 0.32
N ARG A 194 -12.05 9.85 1.52
CA ARG A 194 -10.65 10.15 1.84
C ARG A 194 -9.64 9.38 0.95
N LEU A 195 -10.03 8.25 0.35
CA LEU A 195 -9.18 7.44 -0.54
C LEU A 195 -9.44 7.67 -2.04
N HIS A 196 -10.24 8.67 -2.42
CA HIS A 196 -10.57 8.97 -3.81
C HIS A 196 -9.35 9.08 -4.73
N LYS A 197 -8.20 9.54 -4.20
CA LYS A 197 -6.96 9.70 -4.96
C LYS A 197 -6.31 8.39 -5.38
N ILE A 198 -6.60 7.27 -4.72
CA ILE A 198 -5.96 5.96 -4.99
C ILE A 198 -6.97 4.89 -5.40
N ASN A 199 -8.24 5.03 -5.04
CA ASN A 199 -9.26 4.00 -5.24
C ASN A 199 -9.48 3.64 -6.72
N ASN A 200 -9.29 4.57 -7.65
CA ASN A 200 -9.42 4.28 -9.08
C ASN A 200 -8.34 3.32 -9.62
N VAL A 201 -7.28 3.07 -8.84
CA VAL A 201 -6.25 2.08 -9.15
C VAL A 201 -6.32 0.91 -8.19
N LEU A 202 -6.41 1.18 -6.88
CA LEU A 202 -6.43 0.13 -5.85
C LEU A 202 -7.65 -0.79 -5.99
N GLY A 203 -8.84 -0.23 -6.20
CA GLY A 203 -10.08 -1.03 -6.33
C GLY A 203 -10.01 -2.02 -7.50
N PRO A 204 -9.66 -1.57 -8.72
CA PRO A 204 -9.44 -2.48 -9.85
C PRO A 204 -8.35 -3.53 -9.60
N ILE A 205 -7.24 -3.20 -8.95
CA ILE A 205 -6.18 -4.17 -8.61
C ILE A 205 -6.73 -5.25 -7.66
N ILE A 206 -7.47 -4.87 -6.61
CA ILE A 206 -8.08 -5.83 -5.68
C ILE A 206 -9.12 -6.70 -6.40
N SER A 207 -9.93 -6.12 -7.29
CA SER A 207 -10.87 -6.88 -8.13
C SER A 207 -10.14 -7.89 -9.02
N ASN A 208 -9.02 -7.49 -9.63
CA ASN A 208 -8.19 -8.41 -10.41
C ASN A 208 -7.61 -9.51 -9.52
N ILE A 209 -7.11 -9.21 -8.32
CA ILE A 209 -6.65 -10.21 -7.36
C ILE A 209 -7.73 -11.26 -7.08
N GLN A 210 -8.93 -10.81 -6.69
CA GLN A 210 -10.05 -11.66 -6.30
C GLN A 210 -10.60 -12.51 -7.45
N THR A 211 -10.48 -12.04 -8.69
CA THR A 211 -10.96 -12.76 -9.87
C THR A 211 -9.91 -13.69 -10.48
N LYS A 212 -8.61 -13.39 -10.34
CA LYS A 212 -7.54 -14.16 -10.96
C LYS A 212 -6.96 -15.25 -10.07
N ARG A 213 -7.05 -15.13 -8.74
CA ARG A 213 -6.54 -16.15 -7.81
C ARG A 213 -7.59 -16.48 -6.76
N TYR A 214 -7.82 -17.77 -6.56
CA TYR A 214 -8.65 -18.28 -5.48
C TYR A 214 -7.76 -18.94 -4.42
N PRO A 215 -8.00 -18.68 -3.13
CA PRO A 215 -7.14 -19.17 -2.06
C PRO A 215 -7.34 -20.66 -1.75
N LYS A 216 -6.44 -21.21 -0.93
CA LYS A 216 -6.59 -22.50 -0.25
C LYS A 216 -7.52 -22.38 0.96
N GLU A 217 -7.77 -23.51 1.62
CA GLU A 217 -8.63 -23.61 2.81
C GLU A 217 -8.27 -22.59 3.90
N CYS A 218 -6.98 -22.44 4.22
CA CYS A 218 -6.50 -21.57 5.30
C CYS A 218 -6.35 -20.11 4.85
N LEU A 219 -6.97 -19.21 5.60
CA LEU A 219 -6.90 -17.76 5.44
C LEU A 219 -6.45 -17.10 6.74
N SER A 220 -5.73 -15.99 6.65
CA SER A 220 -5.31 -15.19 7.80
C SER A 220 -5.88 -13.79 7.69
N LEU A 221 -6.40 -13.25 8.78
CA LEU A 221 -6.85 -11.87 8.89
C LEU A 221 -6.09 -11.19 10.03
N ASP A 222 -5.39 -10.11 9.68
CA ASP A 222 -4.57 -9.35 10.62
C ASP A 222 -4.41 -7.90 10.12
N GLU A 223 -3.76 -7.06 10.94
CA GLU A 223 -3.43 -5.69 10.60
C GLU A 223 -1.98 -5.48 10.18
N SER A 224 -1.80 -4.64 9.17
CA SER A 224 -0.50 -4.14 8.76
C SER A 224 -0.38 -2.63 8.97
N MET A 225 0.86 -2.14 9.04
CA MET A 225 1.16 -0.72 9.15
C MET A 225 2.10 -0.30 8.03
N LEU A 226 1.60 0.54 7.12
CA LEU A 226 2.44 1.19 6.11
C LEU A 226 3.04 2.47 6.70
N LEU A 227 4.37 2.49 6.90
CA LEU A 227 5.07 3.64 7.46
C LEU A 227 4.76 4.94 6.69
N TRP A 228 4.28 5.95 7.41
CA TRP A 228 4.01 7.26 6.84
C TRP A 228 4.11 8.35 7.91
N ARG A 229 5.10 9.25 7.78
CA ARG A 229 5.31 10.39 8.69
C ARG A 229 4.73 11.71 8.17
N GLY A 230 4.28 11.77 6.92
CA GLY A 230 3.72 12.98 6.30
C GLY A 230 2.35 13.39 6.86
N ARG A 231 1.85 14.53 6.39
CA ARG A 231 0.50 15.03 6.73
C ARG A 231 -0.56 14.19 6.02
N LEU A 232 -1.30 13.40 6.78
CA LEU A 232 -2.41 12.59 6.28
C LEU A 232 -3.48 12.48 7.37
N SER A 233 -4.73 12.75 7.00
CA SER A 233 -5.83 12.94 7.94
C SER A 233 -6.33 11.67 8.64
N PHE A 234 -5.88 10.50 8.19
CA PHE A 234 -6.19 9.18 8.78
C PHE A 234 -4.94 8.41 9.19
N ARG A 235 -3.78 9.08 9.27
CA ARG A 235 -2.56 8.49 9.83
C ARG A 235 -2.82 8.04 11.27
N GLN A 236 -2.41 6.82 11.59
CA GLN A 236 -2.51 6.24 12.92
C GLN A 236 -1.19 6.38 13.68
N TYR A 237 -1.30 6.47 15.00
CA TYR A 237 -0.19 6.33 15.93
C TYR A 237 -0.44 5.10 16.81
N ILE A 238 0.42 4.09 16.73
CA ILE A 238 0.33 2.87 17.54
C ILE A 238 1.64 2.73 18.33
N PRO A 239 1.66 3.11 19.62
CA PRO A 239 2.88 3.15 20.44
C PRO A 239 3.62 1.80 20.51
N SER A 240 2.87 0.70 20.55
CA SER A 240 3.38 -0.67 20.71
C SER A 240 4.03 -1.24 19.45
N LYS A 241 3.83 -0.64 18.26
CA LYS A 241 4.42 -1.12 17.01
C LYS A 241 5.76 -0.42 16.76
N ALA A 242 6.72 -1.16 16.20
CA ALA A 242 8.04 -0.62 15.81
C ALA A 242 7.89 0.58 14.86
N LEU A 243 6.95 0.49 13.92
CA LEU A 243 6.54 1.59 13.05
C LEU A 243 5.38 2.35 13.68
N LYS A 244 5.69 3.25 14.62
CA LYS A 244 4.67 3.93 15.43
C LYS A 244 3.69 4.78 14.62
N TYR A 245 4.11 5.35 13.48
CA TYR A 245 3.28 6.23 12.64
C TYR A 245 3.07 5.62 11.26
N GLY A 246 1.83 5.52 10.83
CA GLY A 246 1.56 5.01 9.49
C GLY A 246 0.10 4.96 9.10
N ILE A 247 -0.15 4.26 8.00
CA ILE A 247 -1.48 3.94 7.50
C ILE A 247 -1.78 2.51 7.94
N LYS A 248 -2.78 2.35 8.82
CA LYS A 248 -3.25 1.04 9.27
C LYS A 248 -4.11 0.41 8.17
N CYS A 249 -3.82 -0.84 7.84
CA CYS A 249 -4.61 -1.67 6.94
C CYS A 249 -5.09 -2.92 7.70
N PHE A 250 -6.30 -3.38 7.37
CA PHE A 250 -6.77 -4.73 7.69
C PHE A 250 -6.63 -5.57 6.43
N GLU A 251 -5.97 -6.71 6.51
CA GLU A 251 -5.61 -7.51 5.34
C GLU A 251 -6.13 -8.93 5.49
N LEU A 252 -6.75 -9.44 4.44
CA LEU A 252 -7.06 -10.86 4.32
C LEU A 252 -6.00 -11.50 3.44
N CYS A 253 -5.28 -12.46 3.99
CA CYS A 253 -4.16 -13.12 3.36
C CYS A 253 -4.40 -14.62 3.25
N THR A 254 -3.69 -15.22 2.31
CA THR A 254 -3.53 -16.68 2.18
C THR A 254 -2.43 -17.20 3.11
N ASP A 255 -2.36 -18.52 3.24
CA ASP A 255 -1.31 -19.25 3.96
C ASP A 255 0.12 -18.95 3.43
N ASP A 256 0.25 -18.59 2.15
CA ASP A 256 1.53 -18.19 1.53
C ASP A 256 1.80 -16.67 1.56
N GLY A 257 1.01 -15.91 2.33
CA GLY A 257 1.20 -14.47 2.54
C GLY A 257 0.73 -13.59 1.37
N PHE A 258 -0.01 -14.16 0.40
CA PHE A 258 -0.60 -13.38 -0.67
C PHE A 258 -1.88 -12.68 -0.21
N ILE A 259 -1.97 -11.35 -0.38
CA ILE A 259 -3.12 -10.53 -0.02
C ILE A 259 -4.27 -10.76 -1.00
N LEU A 260 -5.46 -11.03 -0.48
CA LEU A 260 -6.70 -11.27 -1.22
C LEU A 260 -7.63 -10.06 -1.22
N ASP A 261 -7.67 -9.33 -0.11
CA ASP A 261 -8.43 -8.09 0.06
C ASP A 261 -7.80 -7.26 1.18
N LEU A 262 -8.06 -5.97 1.18
CA LEU A 262 -7.61 -5.07 2.23
C LEU A 262 -8.57 -3.92 2.48
N ILE A 263 -8.60 -3.44 3.73
CA ILE A 263 -9.32 -2.24 4.15
C ILE A 263 -8.30 -1.27 4.73
N ILE A 264 -8.13 -0.12 4.09
CA ILE A 264 -7.37 0.99 4.66
C ILE A 264 -8.24 1.68 5.71
N TYR A 265 -7.74 1.78 6.94
CA TYR A 265 -8.44 2.45 8.03
C TYR A 265 -8.44 3.97 7.84
N LYS A 266 -9.64 4.57 7.85
CA LYS A 266 -9.84 6.01 7.58
C LYS A 266 -10.22 6.82 8.82
N GLY A 267 -10.20 6.21 10.02
CA GLY A 267 -10.69 6.82 11.26
C GLY A 267 -12.21 6.73 11.46
N THR A 268 -12.95 6.23 10.48
CA THR A 268 -14.42 6.09 10.54
C THR A 268 -14.85 4.81 9.82
N GLY A 269 -15.93 4.19 10.31
CA GLY A 269 -16.49 2.96 9.76
C GLY A 269 -17.03 2.06 10.87
N THR A 270 -18.34 2.08 11.06
CA THR A 270 -19.03 1.26 12.06
C THR A 270 -20.12 0.45 11.35
N ASP A 271 -19.99 -0.87 11.38
CA ASP A 271 -21.13 -1.76 11.19
C ASP A 271 -21.97 -1.71 12.48
N SER A 272 -23.29 -1.79 12.36
CA SER A 272 -24.20 -1.75 13.52
C SER A 272 -23.96 -2.91 14.51
N ARG A 273 -23.31 -3.99 14.05
CA ARG A 273 -22.92 -5.16 14.86
C ARG A 273 -21.53 -5.05 15.47
N GLY A 274 -20.81 -3.96 15.23
CA GLY A 274 -19.45 -3.73 15.74
C GLY A 274 -18.41 -3.61 14.62
N VAL A 275 -17.33 -2.89 14.91
CA VAL A 275 -16.26 -2.59 13.93
C VAL A 275 -15.58 -3.86 13.43
N THR A 276 -15.23 -4.77 14.34
CA THR A 276 -14.57 -6.05 14.05
C THR A 276 -15.44 -6.94 13.18
N PHE A 277 -16.74 -7.07 13.52
CA PHE A 277 -17.72 -7.77 12.69
C PHE A 277 -17.73 -7.19 11.26
N GLY A 278 -17.80 -5.86 11.12
CA GLY A 278 -17.81 -5.20 9.82
C GLY A 278 -16.57 -5.48 8.97
N ILE A 279 -15.39 -5.49 9.61
CA ILE A 279 -14.11 -5.80 8.96
C ILE A 279 -14.10 -7.24 8.45
N VAL A 280 -14.35 -8.21 9.35
CA VAL A 280 -14.34 -9.64 9.01
C VAL A 280 -15.39 -9.92 7.93
N ASN A 281 -16.60 -9.41 8.09
CA ASN A 281 -17.69 -9.63 7.13
C ASN A 281 -17.39 -9.04 5.74
N LYS A 282 -16.72 -7.88 5.69
CA LYS A 282 -16.34 -7.27 4.42
C LYS A 282 -15.23 -8.06 3.72
N LEU A 283 -14.16 -8.40 4.43
CA LEU A 283 -13.00 -9.10 3.87
C LEU A 283 -13.36 -10.55 3.46
N MET A 284 -14.17 -11.24 4.26
CA MET A 284 -14.58 -12.63 4.00
C MET A 284 -15.73 -12.77 3.01
N LYS A 285 -16.32 -11.68 2.52
CA LYS A 285 -17.56 -11.67 1.72
C LYS A 285 -17.54 -12.67 0.54
N ASN A 286 -16.40 -12.79 -0.14
CA ASN A 286 -16.25 -13.66 -1.32
C ASN A 286 -15.89 -15.11 -0.98
N TYR A 287 -15.66 -15.44 0.29
CA TYR A 287 -15.13 -16.71 0.77
C TYR A 287 -16.11 -17.45 1.70
N PHE A 288 -17.29 -16.88 1.95
CA PHE A 288 -18.31 -17.54 2.76
C PHE A 288 -18.89 -18.80 2.10
N GLY A 289 -19.22 -19.79 2.93
CA GLY A 289 -19.90 -21.01 2.50
C GLY A 289 -19.01 -22.01 1.74
N GLN A 290 -17.69 -21.81 1.74
CA GLN A 290 -16.73 -22.65 1.00
C GLN A 290 -15.86 -23.54 1.90
N GLY A 291 -16.14 -23.57 3.21
CA GLY A 291 -15.36 -24.36 4.17
C GLY A 291 -13.95 -23.82 4.45
N HIS A 292 -13.72 -22.51 4.30
CA HIS A 292 -12.46 -21.88 4.69
C HIS A 292 -12.27 -21.89 6.21
N THR A 293 -11.01 -22.05 6.63
CA THR A 293 -10.58 -21.85 8.02
C THR A 293 -9.91 -20.49 8.12
N LEU A 294 -10.47 -19.59 8.93
CA LEU A 294 -9.95 -18.25 9.16
C LEU A 294 -9.16 -18.19 10.47
N TYR A 295 -7.89 -17.83 10.38
CA TYR A 295 -7.02 -17.52 11.51
C TYR A 295 -7.02 -16.01 11.72
N MET A 296 -7.24 -15.56 12.96
CA MET A 296 -7.27 -14.16 13.33
C MET A 296 -6.94 -13.99 14.81
N ASP A 297 -6.44 -12.82 15.16
CA ASP A 297 -6.14 -12.47 16.55
C ASP A 297 -7.42 -12.29 17.39
N ASN A 298 -7.26 -12.30 18.72
CA ASN A 298 -8.30 -12.10 19.72
C ASN A 298 -9.08 -10.81 19.51
N TYR A 299 -8.47 -9.77 18.94
CA TYR A 299 -9.14 -8.53 18.57
C TYR A 299 -10.39 -8.75 17.70
N TYR A 300 -10.40 -9.78 16.85
CA TYR A 300 -11.51 -10.09 15.95
C TYR A 300 -12.51 -11.10 16.51
N ASN A 301 -12.19 -11.74 17.64
CA ASN A 301 -13.00 -12.80 18.22
C ASN A 301 -14.04 -12.21 19.17
N SER A 302 -15.33 -12.40 18.85
CA SER A 302 -16.45 -12.10 19.74
C SER A 302 -17.43 -13.29 19.76
N VAL A 303 -17.84 -13.72 20.96
CA VAL A 303 -18.81 -14.82 21.17
C VAL A 303 -20.25 -14.31 21.08
#